data_AF-A0A954C4R1-F1
#
_entry.id   AF-A0A954C4R1-F1
#
_cell.length_a   1.000
_cell.length_b   1.000
_cell.length_c   1.000
_cell.angle_alpha   90.00
_cell.angle_beta   90.00
_cell.angle_gamma   90.00
#
_symmetry.space_group_name_H-M   'P 1'
#
loop_
_entity.id
_entity.type
_entity.pdbx_description
1 polymer ?
#
loop_
_entity_poly.entity_id
_entity_poly.type
_entity_poly.pdbx_seq_one_letter_code
_entity_poly.pdbx_strand_id
1 'polypeptide(L)'
;MGEGSLEQAIRFPERPRCPFCHDAIEGEGEKQGCGSCMAWHHTECWAEAGKCASCGAHAGSTLGAQPTPGTRLTATLRSHLAFLGISLALALLEVLDLSAFGGGPLGPGLLILWLVLAAFWCWKVYQGLRDGEEQLPQPKREATLPKEDA
;
A
#
# COMPACT_ATOMS: atom_id res chain seq x y z
N MET A 1 60.03 -5.00 14.10
CA MET A 1 58.95 -4.43 14.93
C MET A 1 57.95 -3.78 14.00
N GLY A 2 56.70 -4.26 13.95
CA GLY A 2 55.59 -3.50 13.37
C GLY A 2 54.75 -4.17 12.28
N GLU A 3 54.55 -5.50 12.29
CA GLU A 3 53.54 -6.17 11.47
C GLU A 3 52.33 -6.47 12.36
N GLY A 4 51.28 -5.65 12.29
CA GLY A 4 50.09 -5.89 13.11
C GLY A 4 49.08 -4.76 13.03
N SER A 5 48.46 -4.52 11.88
CA SER A 5 47.27 -3.63 11.82
C SER A 5 46.51 -3.64 10.48
N LEU A 6 46.22 -4.80 9.88
CA LEU A 6 45.31 -4.84 8.71
C LEU A 6 44.23 -5.93 8.75
N GLU A 7 44.24 -6.86 9.72
CA GLU A 7 43.19 -7.88 9.88
C GLU A 7 42.05 -7.42 10.80
N GLN A 8 41.63 -6.16 10.72
CA GLN A 8 40.38 -5.75 11.34
C GLN A 8 39.23 -6.11 10.41
N ALA A 9 38.97 -7.43 10.35
CA ALA A 9 37.87 -8.01 9.61
C ALA A 9 36.56 -7.34 10.02
N ILE A 10 35.86 -6.77 9.04
CA ILE A 10 34.50 -6.25 9.21
C ILE A 10 33.64 -7.44 9.63
N ARG A 11 33.39 -7.58 10.93
CA ARG A 11 32.43 -8.56 11.44
C ARG A 11 31.05 -8.13 10.92
N PHE A 12 30.50 -8.94 10.03
CA PHE A 12 29.09 -8.81 9.68
C PHE A 12 28.27 -9.01 10.96
N PRO A 13 27.37 -8.07 11.30
CA PRO A 13 26.53 -8.21 12.46
C PRO A 13 25.71 -9.51 12.36
N GLU A 14 25.59 -10.21 13.48
CA GLU A 14 24.72 -11.38 13.59
C GLU A 14 23.31 -11.04 13.11
N ARG A 15 22.63 -12.02 12.52
CA ARG A 15 21.26 -11.83 12.00
C ARG A 15 20.37 -11.21 13.10
N PRO A 16 19.55 -10.21 12.76
CA PRO A 16 18.68 -9.57 13.75
C PRO A 16 17.72 -10.61 14.33
N ARG A 17 17.52 -10.56 15.66
CA ARG A 17 16.60 -11.44 16.39
C ARG A 17 15.30 -10.71 16.72
N CYS A 18 14.20 -11.44 16.72
CA CYS A 18 12.90 -10.90 17.11
C CYS A 18 12.89 -10.60 18.62
N PRO A 19 12.53 -9.39 19.07
CA PRO A 19 12.46 -9.08 20.50
C PRO A 19 11.35 -9.83 21.27
N PHE A 20 10.42 -10.50 20.58
CA PHE A 20 9.31 -11.24 21.18
C PHE A 20 9.64 -12.72 21.42
N CYS A 21 10.00 -13.46 20.36
CA CYS A 21 10.35 -14.88 20.46
C CYS A 21 11.86 -15.13 20.63
N HIS A 22 12.70 -14.12 20.44
CA HIS A 22 14.18 -14.19 20.45
C HIS A 22 14.82 -15.05 19.36
N ASP A 23 14.03 -15.58 18.44
CA ASP A 23 14.50 -16.30 17.26
C ASP A 23 15.03 -15.36 16.18
N ALA A 24 15.90 -15.90 15.31
CA ALA A 24 16.47 -15.16 14.20
C ALA A 24 15.37 -14.76 13.18
N ILE A 25 15.46 -13.54 12.68
CA ILE A 25 14.60 -13.06 11.59
C ILE A 25 15.33 -13.32 10.28
N GLU A 26 14.81 -14.25 9.49
CA GLU A 26 15.36 -14.54 8.18
C GLU A 26 15.04 -13.42 7.17
N GLY A 27 15.93 -13.25 6.20
CA GLY A 27 15.83 -12.18 5.21
C GLY A 27 14.61 -12.31 4.29
N GLU A 28 14.18 -13.54 4.02
CA GLU A 28 13.20 -13.90 2.98
C GLU A 28 11.77 -14.08 3.50
N GLY A 29 11.56 -14.08 4.83
CA GLY A 29 10.23 -14.23 5.44
C GLY A 29 9.46 -12.92 5.60
N GLU A 30 8.14 -13.03 5.81
CA GLU A 30 7.29 -11.89 6.18
C GLU A 30 7.70 -11.36 7.57
N LYS A 31 8.18 -10.11 7.59
CA LYS A 31 8.63 -9.42 8.80
C LYS A 31 8.08 -8.02 8.87
N GLN A 32 7.85 -7.53 10.08
CA GLN A 32 7.38 -6.17 10.35
C GLN A 32 8.41 -5.41 11.18
N GLY A 33 8.73 -4.20 10.75
CA GLY A 33 9.55 -3.27 11.52
C GLY A 33 8.67 -2.38 12.38
N CYS A 34 9.09 -2.08 13.60
CA CYS A 34 8.45 -1.05 14.40
C CYS A 34 8.78 0.34 13.81
N GLY A 35 7.79 1.16 13.52
CA GLY A 35 7.93 2.53 13.02
C GLY A 35 8.54 3.51 14.02
N SER A 36 8.57 3.17 15.31
CA SER A 36 9.18 4.02 16.35
C SER A 36 10.65 3.69 16.60
N CYS A 37 10.98 2.42 16.79
CA CYS A 37 12.34 2.00 17.17
C CYS A 37 13.07 1.21 16.07
N MET A 38 12.43 0.97 14.93
CA MET A 38 12.96 0.19 13.79
C MET A 38 13.33 -1.26 14.11
N ALA A 39 12.92 -1.80 15.27
CA ALA A 39 13.14 -3.20 15.61
C ALA A 39 12.30 -4.13 14.71
N TRP A 40 12.94 -5.19 14.20
CA TRP A 40 12.31 -6.21 13.36
C TRP A 40 11.58 -7.26 14.21
N HIS A 41 10.41 -7.69 13.76
CA HIS A 41 9.60 -8.75 14.35
C HIS A 41 9.09 -9.67 13.24
N HIS A 42 8.82 -10.95 13.55
CA HIS A 42 8.01 -11.79 12.66
C HIS A 42 6.58 -11.27 12.61
N THR A 43 5.91 -11.41 11.47
CA THR A 43 4.51 -10.98 11.30
C THR A 43 3.59 -11.64 12.32
N GLU A 44 3.78 -12.93 12.60
CA GLU A 44 2.99 -13.69 13.57
C GLU A 44 3.21 -13.16 14.99
N CYS A 45 4.47 -13.01 15.41
CA CYS A 45 4.81 -12.46 16.72
C CYS A 45 4.28 -11.03 16.92
N TRP A 46 4.26 -10.22 15.87
CA TRP A 46 3.69 -8.88 15.93
C TRP A 46 2.18 -8.90 16.14
N ALA A 47 1.48 -9.78 15.42
CA ALA A 47 0.03 -9.93 15.54
C ALA A 47 -0.38 -10.45 16.92
N GLU A 48 0.40 -11.38 17.49
CA GLU A 48 0.17 -11.92 18.83
C GLU A 48 0.42 -10.87 19.93
N ALA A 49 1.54 -10.14 19.84
CA ALA A 49 1.91 -9.16 20.86
C ALA A 49 1.03 -7.90 20.83
N GLY A 50 0.59 -7.45 19.66
CA GLY A 50 -0.17 -6.20 19.46
C GLY A 50 0.61 -4.91 19.77
N LYS A 51 1.87 -5.03 20.19
CA LYS A 51 2.81 -3.93 20.50
C LYS A 51 4.26 -4.41 20.32
N CYS A 52 5.16 -3.46 20.12
CA CYS A 52 6.58 -3.74 20.01
C CYS A 52 7.14 -4.26 21.34
N ALA A 53 7.76 -5.43 21.34
CA ALA A 53 8.41 -6.00 22.52
C ALA A 53 9.68 -5.23 22.94
N SER A 54 10.27 -4.42 22.04
CA SER A 54 11.46 -3.61 22.32
C SER A 54 11.14 -2.24 22.95
N CYS A 55 10.13 -1.51 22.44
CA CYS A 55 9.83 -0.14 22.88
C CYS A 55 8.41 0.08 23.42
N GLY A 56 7.51 -0.91 23.30
CA GLY A 56 6.13 -0.82 23.76
C GLY A 56 5.17 -0.07 22.83
N ALA A 57 5.63 0.50 21.70
CA ALA A 57 4.76 1.18 20.74
C ALA A 57 3.73 0.24 20.11
N HIS A 58 2.49 0.73 19.92
CA HIS A 58 1.39 -0.06 19.36
C HIS A 58 1.46 -0.24 17.84
N ALA A 59 0.70 -1.23 17.35
CA ALA A 59 0.67 -1.68 15.95
C ALA A 59 0.43 -0.61 14.86
N GLY A 60 -0.08 0.58 15.22
CA GLY A 60 -0.34 1.67 14.26
C GLY A 60 0.93 2.30 13.65
N SER A 61 2.10 1.95 14.18
CA SER A 61 3.41 2.38 13.66
C SER A 61 4.21 1.17 13.21
N THR A 62 3.85 0.53 12.09
CA THR A 62 4.69 -0.51 11.46
C THR A 62 5.28 0.00 10.15
N LEU A 63 6.58 -0.23 9.98
CA LEU A 63 7.29 -0.10 8.70
C LEU A 63 7.31 -1.49 8.08
N GLY A 64 6.63 -1.67 6.94
CA GLY A 64 6.70 -2.91 6.16
C GLY A 64 5.45 -3.79 6.16
N ALA A 65 4.32 -3.34 6.71
CA ALA A 65 3.03 -3.95 6.38
C ALA A 65 2.73 -3.68 4.89
N GLN A 66 3.24 -4.53 4.01
CA GLN A 66 2.86 -4.51 2.60
C GLN A 66 1.35 -4.80 2.54
N PRO A 67 0.53 -3.91 1.96
CA PRO A 67 -0.88 -4.20 1.77
C PRO A 67 -1.00 -5.44 0.89
N THR A 68 -1.72 -6.45 1.37
CA THR A 68 -1.94 -7.67 0.62
C THR A 68 -2.65 -7.34 -0.71
N PRO A 69 -2.29 -7.99 -1.84
CA PRO A 69 -2.88 -7.67 -3.15
C PRO A 69 -4.42 -7.68 -3.16
N GLY A 70 -5.04 -8.52 -2.31
CA GLY A 70 -6.50 -8.66 -2.22
C GLY A 70 -7.23 -7.48 -1.57
N THR A 71 -6.59 -6.68 -0.71
CA THR A 71 -7.27 -5.53 -0.06
C THR A 71 -7.43 -4.33 -1.00
N ARG A 72 -6.60 -4.22 -2.06
CA ARG A 72 -6.74 -3.16 -3.07
C ARG A 72 -7.92 -3.42 -4.01
N LEU A 73 -8.18 -4.68 -4.37
CA LEU A 73 -9.29 -5.06 -5.27
C LEU A 73 -10.67 -4.77 -4.68
N THR A 74 -10.86 -5.01 -3.39
CA THR A 74 -12.12 -4.75 -2.69
C THR A 74 -12.39 -3.25 -2.50
N ALA A 75 -11.34 -2.45 -2.31
CA ALA A 75 -11.45 -0.99 -2.23
C ALA A 75 -11.88 -0.37 -3.57
N THR A 76 -11.25 -0.78 -4.68
CA THR A 76 -11.59 -0.28 -6.02
C THR A 76 -13.01 -0.70 -6.42
N LEU A 77 -13.38 -1.96 -6.20
CA LEU A 77 -14.73 -2.49 -6.50
C LEU A 77 -15.81 -1.80 -5.67
N ARG A 78 -15.57 -1.56 -4.38
CA ARG A 78 -16.51 -0.84 -3.51
C ARG A 78 -16.70 0.61 -3.96
N SER A 79 -15.63 1.27 -4.45
CA SER A 79 -15.73 2.61 -5.01
C SER A 79 -16.60 2.64 -6.28
N HIS A 80 -16.42 1.67 -7.18
CA HIS A 80 -17.21 1.57 -8.41
C HIS A 80 -18.68 1.32 -8.13
N LEU A 81 -19.02 0.44 -7.18
CA LEU A 81 -20.40 0.15 -6.79
C LEU A 81 -21.09 1.38 -6.17
N ALA A 82 -20.39 2.14 -5.34
CA ALA A 82 -20.92 3.38 -4.77
C ALA A 82 -21.23 4.41 -5.87
N PHE A 83 -20.36 4.52 -6.88
CA PHE A 83 -20.55 5.43 -8.00
C PHE A 83 -21.69 5.04 -8.93
N LEU A 84 -21.82 3.75 -9.23
CA LEU A 84 -22.96 3.24 -9.98
C LEU A 84 -24.28 3.52 -9.23
N GLY A 85 -24.29 3.32 -7.91
CA GLY A 85 -25.46 3.63 -7.07
C GLY A 85 -25.85 5.11 -7.09
N ILE A 86 -24.88 6.02 -6.89
CA ILE A 86 -25.13 7.47 -6.88
C ILE A 86 -25.57 7.96 -8.26
N SER A 87 -24.92 7.50 -9.33
CA SER A 87 -25.27 7.86 -10.71
C SER A 87 -26.69 7.42 -11.06
N LEU A 88 -27.06 6.18 -10.70
CA LEU A 88 -28.39 5.64 -10.96
C LEU A 88 -29.47 6.40 -10.16
N ALA A 89 -29.20 6.75 -8.90
CA ALA A 89 -30.11 7.52 -8.07
C ALA A 89 -30.38 8.93 -8.62
N LEU A 90 -29.34 9.61 -9.12
CA LEU A 90 -29.47 10.94 -9.72
C LEU A 90 -30.21 10.89 -11.06
N ALA A 91 -29.92 9.90 -11.91
CA ALA A 91 -30.67 9.69 -13.15
C ALA A 91 -32.15 9.37 -12.88
N LEU A 92 -32.45 8.58 -11.85
CA LEU A 92 -33.83 8.32 -11.40
C LEU A 92 -34.52 9.61 -10.91
N LEU A 93 -33.81 10.47 -10.18
CA LEU A 93 -34.34 11.76 -9.74
C LEU A 93 -34.67 12.66 -10.93
N GLU A 94 -33.78 12.74 -11.92
CA GLU A 94 -34.02 13.52 -13.16
C GLU A 94 -35.22 12.98 -13.96
N VAL A 95 -35.35 11.66 -14.10
CA VAL A 95 -36.49 11.06 -14.81
C VAL A 95 -37.82 11.32 -14.09
N LEU A 96 -37.80 11.33 -12.75
CA LEU A 96 -38.97 11.68 -11.93
C LEU A 96 -39.32 13.18 -12.05
N ASP A 97 -38.34 14.08 -12.07
CA ASP A 97 -38.53 15.53 -12.27
C ASP A 97 -39.00 15.87 -13.71
N LEU A 98 -38.56 15.13 -14.72
CA LEU A 98 -38.98 15.31 -16.12
C LEU A 98 -40.47 15.05 -16.33
N SER A 99 -41.09 14.24 -15.46
CA SER A 99 -42.53 14.01 -15.46
C SER A 99 -43.34 15.09 -14.71
N ALA A 100 -42.67 15.95 -13.93
CA ALA A 100 -43.30 16.93 -13.05
C ALA A 100 -43.13 18.40 -13.51
N PHE A 101 -42.07 18.73 -14.24
CA PHE A 101 -41.75 20.13 -14.57
C PHE A 101 -41.42 20.37 -16.05
N GLY A 102 -42.28 21.16 -16.70
CA GLY A 102 -41.99 21.74 -18.00
C GLY A 102 -40.79 22.70 -17.96
N GLY A 103 -39.72 22.35 -18.65
CA GLY A 103 -38.83 23.29 -19.37
C GLY A 103 -38.19 24.46 -18.60
N GLY A 104 -37.71 24.26 -17.36
CA GLY A 104 -36.96 25.29 -16.64
C GLY A 104 -35.50 25.42 -17.11
N PRO A 105 -34.90 26.63 -17.16
CA PRO A 105 -33.54 26.90 -17.66
C PRO A 105 -32.39 26.38 -16.77
N LEU A 106 -32.69 25.69 -15.66
CA LEU A 106 -31.69 25.16 -14.72
C LEU A 106 -31.15 23.77 -15.11
N GLY A 107 -31.75 23.11 -16.11
CA GLY A 107 -31.33 21.78 -16.58
C GLY A 107 -29.86 21.65 -17.00
N PRO A 108 -29.29 22.53 -17.85
CA PRO A 108 -27.92 22.37 -18.32
C PRO A 108 -26.88 22.64 -17.22
N GLY A 109 -27.19 23.49 -16.24
CA GLY A 109 -26.26 23.81 -15.15
C GLY A 109 -25.99 22.61 -14.23
N LEU A 110 -27.03 21.84 -13.92
CA LEU A 110 -26.92 20.63 -13.10
C LEU A 110 -26.14 19.52 -13.83
N LEU A 111 -26.43 19.33 -15.13
CA LEU A 111 -25.72 18.38 -15.98
C LEU A 111 -24.22 18.72 -16.08
N ILE A 112 -23.89 19.99 -16.30
CA ILE A 112 -22.49 20.44 -16.36
C ILE A 112 -21.79 20.23 -15.02
N LEU A 113 -22.42 20.57 -13.90
CA LEU A 113 -21.86 20.33 -12.56
C LEU A 113 -21.64 18.84 -12.31
N TRP A 114 -22.58 17.99 -12.73
CA TRP A 114 -22.47 16.54 -12.62
C TRP A 114 -21.30 15.98 -13.44
N LEU A 115 -21.14 16.42 -14.69
CA LEU A 115 -20.02 16.01 -15.55
C LEU A 115 -18.66 16.41 -14.95
N VAL A 116 -18.55 17.59 -14.34
CA VAL A 116 -17.34 18.03 -13.65
C VAL A 116 -17.01 17.15 -12.45
N LEU A 117 -18.02 16.81 -11.62
CA LEU A 117 -17.84 15.92 -10.48
C LEU A 117 -17.44 14.50 -10.92
N ALA A 118 -18.05 13.98 -11.99
CA ALA A 118 -17.72 12.68 -12.57
C ALA A 118 -16.28 12.66 -13.11
N ALA A 119 -15.87 13.69 -13.86
CA ALA A 119 -14.51 13.82 -14.40
C ALA A 119 -13.46 13.92 -13.30
N PHE A 120 -13.70 14.74 -12.27
CA PHE A 120 -12.80 14.85 -11.11
C PHE A 120 -12.65 13.52 -10.38
N TRP A 121 -13.74 12.79 -10.20
CA TRP A 121 -13.70 11.48 -9.54
C TRP A 121 -12.94 10.44 -10.38
N CYS A 122 -13.17 10.42 -11.70
CA CYS A 122 -12.44 9.55 -12.62
C CYS A 122 -10.93 9.83 -12.58
N TRP A 123 -10.52 11.11 -12.54
CA TRP A 123 -9.13 11.50 -12.39
C TRP A 123 -8.51 11.03 -11.06
N LYS A 124 -9.25 11.13 -9.94
CA LYS A 124 -8.80 10.64 -8.64
C LYS A 124 -8.60 9.13 -8.61
N VAL A 125 -9.49 8.36 -9.23
CA VAL A 125 -9.35 6.90 -9.37
C VAL A 125 -8.16 6.57 -10.26
N TYR A 126 -8.00 7.26 -11.38
CA TYR A 126 -6.87 7.08 -12.30
C TYR A 126 -5.52 7.32 -11.62
N GLN A 127 -5.41 8.39 -10.81
CA GLN A 127 -4.21 8.66 -10.01
C GLN A 127 -3.90 7.48 -9.07
N GLY A 128 -4.90 6.98 -8.34
CA GLY A 128 -4.72 5.86 -7.42
C GLY A 128 -4.26 4.56 -8.11
N LEU A 129 -4.71 4.31 -9.34
CA LEU A 129 -4.23 3.18 -10.15
C LEU A 129 -2.80 3.38 -10.63
N ARG A 130 -2.48 4.59 -11.12
CA ARG A 130 -1.14 4.94 -11.61
C ARG A 130 -0.07 4.82 -10.53
N ASP A 131 -0.36 5.33 -9.33
CA ASP A 131 0.55 5.26 -8.19
C ASP A 131 0.75 3.80 -7.70
N GLY A 132 -0.20 2.92 -7.99
CA GLY A 132 -0.10 1.49 -7.71
C GLY A 132 0.79 0.72 -8.67
N GLU A 133 0.89 1.14 -9.93
CA GLU A 133 1.69 0.47 -10.96
C GLU A 133 3.19 0.71 -10.75
N GLU A 134 3.57 1.91 -10.29
CA GLU A 134 4.97 2.27 -10.01
C GLU A 134 5.59 1.51 -8.82
N GLN A 135 4.75 0.86 -8.00
CA GLN A 135 5.15 0.06 -6.86
C GLN A 135 5.36 -1.43 -7.16
N LEU A 136 5.18 -1.88 -8.41
CA LEU A 136 5.54 -3.24 -8.77
C LEU A 136 7.05 -3.44 -8.54
N PRO A 137 7.45 -4.39 -7.67
CA PRO A 137 8.86 -4.64 -7.41
C PRO A 137 9.52 -4.96 -8.75
N GLN A 138 10.47 -4.12 -9.14
CA GLN A 138 11.26 -4.32 -10.35
C GLN A 138 11.77 -5.76 -10.33
N PRO A 139 11.55 -6.56 -11.39
CA PRO A 139 12.04 -7.93 -11.43
C PRO A 139 13.53 -7.85 -11.12
N LYS A 140 13.94 -8.51 -10.02
CA LYS A 140 15.34 -8.63 -9.60
C LYS A 140 16.09 -8.95 -10.89
N ARG A 141 16.87 -7.99 -11.42
CA ARG A 141 17.71 -8.23 -12.59
C ARG A 141 18.55 -9.43 -12.18
N GLU A 142 18.22 -10.58 -12.77
CA GLU A 142 18.98 -11.80 -12.58
C GLU A 142 20.42 -11.40 -12.88
N ALA A 143 21.24 -11.44 -11.83
CA ALA A 143 22.64 -11.09 -11.91
C ALA A 143 23.19 -11.94 -13.05
N THR A 144 23.58 -11.24 -14.11
CA THR A 144 24.08 -11.86 -15.34
C THR A 144 25.27 -12.67 -14.91
N LEU A 145 25.12 -14.00 -14.89
CA LEU A 145 26.20 -14.93 -14.58
C LEU A 145 27.36 -14.57 -15.52
N PRO A 146 28.58 -14.33 -14.99
CA PRO A 146 29.74 -14.10 -15.83
C PRO A 146 29.90 -15.32 -16.74
N LYS A 147 29.91 -15.06 -18.04
CA LYS A 147 30.18 -16.05 -19.07
C LYS A 147 31.61 -16.53 -18.84
N GLU A 148 31.75 -17.78 -18.42
CA GLU A 148 33.06 -18.42 -18.30
C GLU A 148 33.58 -18.64 -19.73
N ASP A 149 34.56 -17.82 -20.13
CA ASP A 149 35.27 -17.96 -21.39
C ASP A 149 36.23 -19.17 -21.28
N ALA A 150 35.96 -20.21 -22.06
CA ALA A 150 36.80 -21.39 -22.26
C ALA A 150 37.59 -21.29 -23.57
#